data_AF-F2SZY5-F1
#
_entry.id   AF-F2SZY5-F1
#
_cell.length_a   1.000
_cell.length_b   1.000
_cell.length_c   1.000
_cell.angle_alpha   90.00
_cell.angle_beta   90.00
_cell.angle_gamma   90.00
#
_symmetry.space_group_name_H-M   'P 1'
#
loop_
_entity.id
_entity.type
_entity.pdbx_description
1 polymer ?
#
loop_
_entity_poly.entity_id
_entity_poly.type
_entity_poly.pdbx_seq_one_letter_code
_entity_poly.pdbx_strand_id
1 'polypeptide(L)'
;MECPRATERLRIGLPATVEQPSHAISQNTATGPSASGSLILTATENFITFLDALKLNMLSKDALHPLLSEVIQSVNKVTEQDFENRGKIIQWLITLNQMRATEELSEEQARELAFEMEQAYQGFKATLN
;
A
#
# COMPACT_ATOMS: atom_id res chain seq x y z
N MET A 1 24.44 -9.18 47.90
CA MET A 1 23.90 -9.63 46.60
C MET A 1 22.79 -10.63 46.91
N GLU A 2 21.56 -10.13 47.03
CA GLU A 2 20.41 -10.95 47.40
C GLU A 2 19.24 -10.54 46.49
N CYS A 3 18.82 -11.44 45.60
CA CYS A 3 17.70 -11.25 44.69
C CYS A 3 16.52 -12.14 45.16
N PRO A 4 15.57 -11.60 45.92
CA PRO A 4 14.52 -12.36 46.62
C PRO A 4 13.54 -13.11 45.70
N ARG A 5 13.52 -12.78 44.40
CA ARG A 5 12.64 -13.42 43.41
C ARG A 5 13.05 -14.83 43.00
N ALA A 6 14.32 -15.21 43.18
CA ALA A 6 14.79 -16.54 42.81
C ALA A 6 14.31 -17.62 43.80
N THR A 7 14.17 -17.26 45.08
CA THR A 7 13.81 -18.19 46.15
C THR A 7 12.35 -18.63 46.07
N GLU A 8 11.45 -17.76 45.61
CA GLU A 8 10.01 -18.07 45.54
C GLU A 8 9.70 -19.15 44.49
N ARG A 9 10.50 -19.23 43.41
CA ARG A 9 10.28 -20.22 42.34
C ARG A 9 10.62 -21.65 42.72
N LEU A 10 11.50 -21.86 43.69
CA LEU A 10 11.91 -23.22 44.10
C LEU A 10 10.91 -23.87 45.06
N ARG A 11 10.08 -23.06 45.74
CA ARG A 11 9.10 -23.54 46.72
C ARG A 11 7.83 -24.10 46.08
N ILE A 12 7.45 -23.63 44.90
CA ILE A 12 6.10 -23.84 44.38
C ILE A 12 5.98 -25.02 43.40
N GLY A 13 7.09 -25.68 43.02
CA GLY A 13 7.07 -27.02 42.44
C GLY A 13 6.10 -27.25 41.27
N LEU A 14 5.89 -26.28 40.38
CA LEU A 14 4.88 -26.35 39.32
C LEU A 14 5.50 -26.23 37.92
N PRO A 15 5.19 -27.16 36.99
CA PRO A 15 5.66 -27.10 35.61
C PRO A 15 4.92 -26.01 34.80
N ALA A 16 5.64 -25.43 33.83
CA ALA A 16 5.37 -24.11 33.23
C ALA A 16 4.19 -24.02 32.23
N THR A 17 3.14 -24.83 32.33
CA THR A 17 2.11 -24.87 31.26
C THR A 17 0.65 -24.73 31.71
N VAL A 18 0.35 -24.45 33.00
CA VAL A 18 -1.05 -24.54 33.50
C VAL A 18 -1.57 -23.25 34.16
N GLU A 19 -1.02 -22.07 33.86
CA GLU A 19 -1.67 -20.80 34.26
C GLU A 19 -1.62 -19.75 33.13
N GLN A 20 -2.41 -19.95 32.08
CA GLN A 20 -2.92 -18.84 31.29
C GLN A 20 -4.44 -18.95 31.14
N PRO A 21 -5.23 -18.18 31.93
CA PRO A 21 -6.63 -17.95 31.64
C PRO A 21 -6.78 -16.95 30.47
N SER A 22 -7.85 -17.13 29.71
CA SER A 22 -8.25 -16.44 28.50
C SER A 22 -8.50 -14.92 28.68
N HIS A 23 -7.61 -14.07 28.17
CA HIS A 23 -7.92 -12.82 27.46
C HIS A 23 -6.63 -12.19 26.89
N ALA A 24 -6.71 -11.66 25.67
CA ALA A 24 -5.74 -10.79 25.00
C ALA A 24 -4.29 -11.31 24.91
N ILE A 25 -3.99 -11.97 23.79
CA ILE A 25 -2.60 -12.07 23.32
C ILE A 25 -2.18 -10.66 22.90
N SER A 26 -1.65 -9.91 23.86
CA SER A 26 -0.73 -8.81 23.60
C SER A 26 0.55 -9.43 23.03
N GLN A 27 0.65 -9.43 21.70
CA GLN A 27 1.91 -9.70 21.01
C GLN A 27 2.79 -8.46 21.15
N ASN A 28 3.80 -8.60 22.00
CA ASN A 28 4.87 -7.64 22.19
C ASN A 28 5.84 -7.69 21.00
N THR A 29 6.04 -6.52 20.37
CA THR A 29 7.27 -6.04 19.71
C THR A 29 7.83 -6.81 18.50
N ALA A 30 7.12 -6.75 17.38
CA ALA A 30 7.75 -6.33 16.13
C ALA A 30 7.03 -5.05 15.70
N THR A 31 7.78 -3.97 15.45
CA THR A 31 7.27 -2.79 14.75
C THR A 31 6.91 -3.19 13.33
N GLY A 32 5.80 -3.92 13.17
CA GLY A 32 5.10 -4.00 11.90
C GLY A 32 4.66 -2.59 11.52
N PRO A 33 4.48 -2.30 10.21
CA PRO A 33 4.02 -0.99 9.81
C PRO A 33 2.76 -0.65 10.60
N SER A 34 2.68 0.55 11.18
CA SER A 34 1.39 1.13 11.58
C SER A 34 0.39 0.88 10.44
N ALA A 35 -0.91 0.72 10.70
CA ALA A 35 -1.89 0.44 9.64
C ALA A 35 -1.69 1.38 8.41
N SER A 36 -1.30 2.64 8.67
CA SER A 36 -0.86 3.61 7.67
C SER A 36 0.36 3.18 6.84
N GLY A 37 1.42 2.64 7.46
CA GLY A 37 2.62 2.16 6.76
C GLY A 37 2.36 0.97 5.83
N SER A 38 1.45 0.06 6.21
CA SER A 38 1.07 -1.06 5.33
C SER A 38 0.27 -0.54 4.12
N LEU A 39 -0.61 0.44 4.34
CA LEU A 39 -1.40 1.07 3.26
C LEU A 39 -0.49 1.88 2.32
N ILE A 40 0.50 2.59 2.86
CA ILE A 40 1.50 3.33 2.07
C ILE A 40 2.29 2.36 1.18
N LEU A 41 2.74 1.23 1.75
CA LEU A 41 3.47 0.21 0.98
C LEU A 41 2.62 -0.31 -0.19
N THR A 42 1.37 -0.67 0.07
CA THR A 42 0.45 -1.13 -0.99
C THR A 42 0.22 -0.06 -2.05
N ALA A 43 0.07 1.21 -1.68
CA ALA A 43 -0.07 2.29 -2.65
C ALA A 43 1.20 2.43 -3.51
N THR A 44 2.38 2.39 -2.89
CA THR A 44 3.66 2.41 -3.61
C THR A 44 3.81 1.22 -4.56
N GLU A 45 3.47 0.01 -4.13
CA GLU A 45 3.50 -1.20 -4.97
C GLU A 45 2.58 -1.05 -6.19
N ASN A 46 1.39 -0.49 -6.01
CA ASN A 46 0.43 -0.28 -7.10
C ASN A 46 0.94 0.75 -8.12
N PHE A 47 1.55 1.84 -7.66
CA PHE A 47 2.19 2.83 -8.55
C PHE A 47 3.30 2.18 -9.40
N ILE A 48 4.20 1.43 -8.75
CA ILE A 48 5.31 0.76 -9.44
C ILE A 48 4.76 -0.24 -10.45
N THR A 49 3.81 -1.08 -10.04
CA THR A 49 3.16 -2.07 -10.90
C THR A 49 2.54 -1.43 -12.15
N PHE A 50 1.84 -0.32 -11.99
CA PHE A 50 1.24 0.40 -13.11
C PHE A 50 2.30 1.01 -14.05
N LEU A 51 3.33 1.66 -13.49
CA LEU A 51 4.42 2.23 -14.28
C LEU A 51 5.21 1.16 -15.05
N ASP A 52 5.42 -0.01 -14.45
CA ASP A 52 6.09 -1.13 -15.10
C ASP A 52 5.23 -1.74 -16.22
N ALA A 53 3.91 -1.82 -16.05
CA ALA A 53 3.01 -2.22 -17.13
C ALA A 53 3.15 -1.31 -18.36
N LEU A 54 3.23 0.01 -18.17
CA LEU A 54 3.48 0.96 -19.25
C LEU A 54 4.85 0.75 -19.92
N LYS A 55 5.91 0.50 -19.13
CA LYS A 55 7.26 0.22 -19.66
C LYS A 55 7.34 -1.11 -20.43
N LEU A 56 6.51 -2.09 -20.07
CA LEU A 56 6.36 -3.36 -20.77
C LEU A 56 5.45 -3.26 -22.00
N ASN A 57 5.02 -2.04 -22.35
CA ASN A 57 4.14 -1.76 -23.49
C ASN A 57 2.77 -2.44 -23.38
N MET A 58 2.27 -2.63 -22.16
CA MET A 58 0.90 -3.11 -21.90
C MET A 58 -0.07 -1.93 -21.99
N LEU A 59 -0.49 -1.58 -23.21
CA LEU A 59 -1.23 -0.35 -23.49
C LEU A 59 -2.74 -0.52 -23.67
N SER A 60 -3.25 -1.75 -23.58
CA SER A 60 -4.68 -2.03 -23.73
C SER A 60 -5.50 -1.53 -22.54
N LYS A 61 -6.73 -1.09 -22.80
CA LYS A 61 -7.66 -0.68 -21.73
C LYS A 61 -7.85 -1.77 -20.68
N ASP A 62 -8.06 -3.02 -21.10
CA ASP A 62 -8.35 -4.12 -20.16
C ASP A 62 -7.19 -4.38 -19.18
N ALA A 63 -5.95 -4.10 -19.60
CA ALA A 63 -4.77 -4.20 -18.76
C ALA A 63 -4.60 -2.95 -17.86
N LEU A 64 -4.74 -1.75 -18.43
CA LEU A 64 -4.45 -0.50 -17.72
C LEU A 64 -5.55 -0.07 -16.74
N HIS A 65 -6.82 -0.27 -17.11
CA HIS A 65 -7.96 0.17 -16.31
C HIS A 65 -8.00 -0.46 -14.89
N PRO A 66 -7.88 -1.79 -14.69
CA PRO A 66 -7.86 -2.35 -13.35
C PRO A 66 -6.68 -1.82 -12.52
N LEU A 67 -5.48 -1.76 -13.09
CA LEU A 67 -4.29 -1.29 -12.40
C LEU A 67 -4.43 0.19 -11.97
N LEU A 68 -4.92 1.06 -12.86
CA LEU A 68 -5.16 2.46 -12.54
C LEU A 68 -6.22 2.64 -11.44
N SER A 69 -7.26 1.78 -11.45
CA SER A 69 -8.28 1.75 -10.41
C SER A 69 -7.69 1.36 -9.05
N GLU A 70 -6.78 0.39 -9.01
CA GLU A 70 -6.10 0.00 -7.78
C GLU A 70 -5.18 1.09 -7.23
N VAL A 71 -4.47 1.82 -8.11
CA VAL A 71 -3.67 2.99 -7.72
C VAL A 71 -4.56 4.02 -7.02
N ILE A 72 -5.66 4.47 -7.64
CA ILE A 72 -6.51 5.50 -7.02
C ILE A 72 -7.17 5.00 -5.72
N GLN A 73 -7.58 3.74 -5.66
CA GLN A 73 -8.18 3.16 -4.45
C GLN A 73 -7.18 3.07 -3.30
N SER A 74 -5.95 2.62 -3.57
CA SER A 74 -4.89 2.53 -2.56
C SER A 74 -4.47 3.90 -2.04
N VAL A 75 -4.33 4.89 -2.94
CA VAL A 75 -4.06 6.29 -2.56
C VAL A 75 -5.16 6.84 -1.65
N ASN A 76 -6.44 6.64 -2.00
CA ASN A 76 -7.57 7.12 -1.20
C ASN A 76 -7.61 6.49 0.21
N LYS A 77 -7.08 5.27 0.37
CA LYS A 77 -6.98 4.62 1.69
C LYS A 77 -5.87 5.21 2.56
N VAL A 78 -4.83 5.78 1.94
CA VAL A 78 -3.69 6.38 2.64
C VAL A 78 -3.99 7.82 3.03
N THR A 79 -4.55 8.60 2.10
CA THR A 79 -4.84 10.01 2.30
C THR A 79 -6.10 10.43 1.57
N GLU A 80 -6.96 11.18 2.26
CA GLU A 80 -8.11 11.85 1.66
C GLU A 80 -7.73 13.22 1.08
N GLN A 81 -6.53 13.73 1.42
CA GLN A 81 -6.06 15.04 0.97
C GLN A 81 -5.89 15.06 -0.54
N ASP A 82 -6.28 16.18 -1.14
CA ASP A 82 -5.94 16.44 -2.53
C ASP A 82 -4.44 16.72 -2.64
N PHE A 83 -3.81 16.22 -3.70
CA PHE A 83 -2.39 16.43 -3.97
C PHE A 83 -2.17 16.63 -5.45
N GLU A 84 -1.01 17.18 -5.77
CA GLU A 84 -0.65 17.51 -7.14
C GLU A 84 -0.79 16.28 -8.06
N ASN A 85 -1.51 16.46 -9.17
CA ASN A 85 -1.78 15.42 -10.17
C ASN A 85 -2.72 14.27 -9.76
N ARG A 86 -3.36 14.30 -8.57
CA ARG A 86 -4.47 13.38 -8.26
C ARG A 86 -5.59 13.45 -9.29
N GLY A 87 -5.97 14.66 -9.70
CA GLY A 87 -6.97 14.90 -10.74
C GLY A 87 -6.59 14.29 -12.10
N LYS A 88 -5.29 14.15 -12.39
CA LYS A 88 -4.80 13.54 -13.64
C LYS A 88 -4.99 12.03 -13.66
N ILE A 89 -4.80 11.35 -12.53
CA ILE A 89 -5.13 9.91 -12.39
C ILE A 89 -6.62 9.68 -12.72
N ILE A 90 -7.50 10.52 -12.17
CA ILE A 90 -8.95 10.44 -12.41
C ILE A 90 -9.27 10.74 -13.88
N GLN A 91 -8.66 11.77 -14.46
CA GLN A 91 -8.82 12.12 -15.87
C GLN A 91 -8.45 10.94 -16.77
N TRP A 92 -7.33 10.28 -16.51
CA TRP A 92 -6.90 9.10 -17.26
C TRP A 92 -7.82 7.89 -17.05
N LEU A 93 -8.38 7.70 -15.85
CA LEU A 93 -9.38 6.67 -15.59
C LEU A 93 -10.65 6.91 -16.43
N ILE A 94 -11.08 8.17 -16.57
CA ILE A 94 -12.20 8.55 -17.43
C ILE A 94 -11.86 8.29 -18.90
N THR A 95 -10.68 8.71 -19.36
CA THR A 95 -10.20 8.47 -20.73
C THR A 95 -10.19 6.98 -21.06
N LEU A 96 -9.59 6.15 -20.20
CA LEU A 96 -9.58 4.69 -20.38
C LEU A 96 -10.99 4.12 -20.36
N ASN A 97 -11.89 4.62 -19.51
CA ASN A 97 -13.27 4.13 -19.48
C ASN A 97 -14.04 4.42 -20.79
N GLN A 98 -13.74 5.52 -21.48
CA GLN A 98 -14.35 5.89 -22.76
C GLN A 98 -13.84 5.06 -23.94
N MET A 99 -12.66 4.45 -23.83
CA MET A 99 -12.09 3.57 -24.86
C MET A 99 -12.80 2.21 -24.91
N ARG A 100 -12.69 1.48 -26.02
CA ARG A 100 -13.14 0.07 -26.10
C ARG A 100 -12.17 -0.83 -25.32
N ALA A 101 -12.64 -1.97 -24.81
CA ALA A 101 -11.83 -2.89 -24.02
C ALA A 101 -10.55 -3.36 -24.72
N THR A 102 -10.64 -3.55 -26.05
CA THR A 102 -9.53 -3.98 -26.90
C THR A 102 -8.75 -2.82 -27.52
N GLU A 103 -9.09 -1.58 -27.18
CA GLU A 103 -8.42 -0.40 -27.71
C GLU A 103 -7.18 -0.11 -26.87
N GLU A 104 -6.11 0.27 -27.56
CA GLU A 104 -4.80 0.56 -26.94
C GLU A 104 -4.54 2.07 -26.97
N LEU A 105 -3.85 2.56 -25.94
CA LEU A 105 -3.32 3.92 -25.96
C LEU A 105 -2.27 4.06 -27.06
N SER A 106 -2.21 5.22 -27.70
CA SER A 106 -1.07 5.52 -28.57
C SER A 106 0.23 5.62 -27.76
N GLU A 107 1.38 5.41 -28.40
CA GLU A 107 2.68 5.55 -27.72
C GLU A 107 2.87 6.94 -27.11
N GLU A 108 2.33 7.98 -27.75
CA GLU A 108 2.36 9.35 -27.24
C GLU A 108 1.51 9.49 -25.97
N GLN A 109 0.29 8.96 -25.98
CA GLN A 109 -0.58 8.95 -24.80
C GLN A 109 0.00 8.12 -23.66
N ALA A 110 0.63 6.99 -23.96
CA ALA A 110 1.29 6.14 -22.97
C ALA A 110 2.47 6.86 -22.30
N ARG A 111 3.28 7.61 -23.06
CA ARG A 111 4.36 8.43 -22.51
C ARG A 111 3.83 9.57 -21.64
N GLU A 112 2.76 10.24 -22.07
CA GLU A 112 2.11 11.28 -21.29
C GLU A 112 1.54 10.71 -19.97
N LEU A 113 0.82 9.59 -20.05
CA LEU A 113 0.28 8.90 -18.88
C LEU A 113 1.40 8.47 -17.91
N ALA A 114 2.50 7.92 -18.41
CA ALA A 114 3.64 7.53 -17.57
C ALA A 114 4.24 8.75 -16.85
N PHE A 115 4.41 9.87 -17.56
CA PHE A 115 4.92 11.11 -16.97
C PHE A 115 3.98 11.67 -15.89
N GLU A 116 2.69 11.78 -16.18
CA GLU A 116 1.68 12.26 -15.22
C GLU A 116 1.60 11.35 -13.99
N MET A 117 1.75 10.03 -14.17
CA MET A 117 1.74 9.07 -13.08
C MET A 117 2.99 9.17 -12.18
N GLU A 118 4.17 9.37 -12.77
CA GLU A 118 5.40 9.63 -12.00
C GLU A 118 5.26 10.92 -11.19
N GLN A 119 4.74 12.00 -11.78
CA GLN A 119 4.49 13.24 -11.05
C GLN A 119 3.48 13.04 -9.91
N ALA A 120 2.39 12.30 -10.15
CA ALA A 120 1.41 11.99 -9.11
C ALA A 120 2.01 11.14 -7.99
N TYR A 121 2.93 10.22 -8.29
CA TYR A 121 3.65 9.45 -7.28
C TYR A 121 4.56 10.33 -6.42
N GLN A 122 5.28 11.30 -7.02
CA GLN A 122 6.07 12.26 -6.24
C GLN A 122 5.17 13.16 -5.39
N GLY A 123 4.05 13.64 -5.93
CA GLY A 123 3.06 14.41 -5.18
C GLY A 123 2.49 13.63 -4.00
N PHE A 124 2.14 12.36 -4.21
CA PHE A 124 1.70 11.45 -3.16
C PHE A 124 2.77 11.29 -2.07
N LYS A 125 4.03 10.99 -2.44
CA LYS A 125 5.14 10.90 -1.47
C LYS A 125 5.35 12.18 -0.67
N ALA A 126 5.17 13.35 -1.28
CA ALA A 126 5.29 14.63 -0.60
C ALA A 126 4.22 14.81 0.49
N THR A 127 3.02 14.22 0.34
CA THR A 127 1.98 14.26 1.39
C THR A 127 2.29 13.41 2.62
N LEU A 128 3.28 12.52 2.53
CA LEU A 128 3.66 11.59 3.60
C LEU A 128 4.84 12.09 4.45
N ASN A 129 5.49 13.18 4.05
CA ASN A 129 6.65 13.78 4.73
C ASN A 129 6.27 14.96 5.63
#